data_AF-A0A957NV53-F1
#
_entry.id   AF-A0A957NV53-F1
#
_cell.length_a   1.000
_cell.length_b   1.000
_cell.length_c   1.000
_cell.angle_alpha   90.00
_cell.angle_beta   90.00
_cell.angle_gamma   90.00
#
_symmetry.space_group_name_H-M   'P 1'
#
loop_
_entity.id
_entity.type
_entity.pdbx_description
1 polymer ?
#
loop_
_entity_poly.entity_id
_entity_poly.type
_entity_poly.pdbx_seq_one_letter_code
_entity_poly.pdbx_strand_id
1 'polypeptide(L)'
;MKKYRVLLSLLLMMAVVLLLAACGGGSEPAAPTQGEEAAPAEEAAAPAEEAAAPAEEAAPAGEARDGKYGEMPADSVPYGDPPELDLGGATVERMPIDQIVTYKALDEYHEPEWVTALVEAGELPPIEERLPAEPKVILTSGMSDGIGTYGDAWRDFSACPTAGWNNGAGVTAGWFGIESMSFNYQALVKTGPLFRADQDLEPFPNLAKSWDWSEDGLELTMHLMEGVKWSDGEPFNADDVMFTWEDLINDPNVVRNGVKGEAFNLDDQPSILEKVDDYTIKWTFAEPFPRQLFYYMDEGDFNVSPRHIIEPLHPKNSG
;
A
#
# COMPACT_ATOMS: atom_id res chain seq x y z
N MET A 1 -12.84 61.90 -25.24
CA MET A 1 -12.04 60.95 -24.43
C MET A 1 -12.22 59.47 -24.79
N LYS A 2 -13.36 58.99 -25.33
CA LYS A 2 -13.49 57.60 -25.81
C LYS A 2 -12.79 57.28 -27.15
N LYS A 3 -12.56 58.27 -28.02
CA LYS A 3 -11.92 58.07 -29.35
C LYS A 3 -10.39 57.90 -29.33
N TYR A 4 -9.71 58.33 -28.27
CA TYR A 4 -8.23 58.18 -28.15
C TYR A 4 -7.79 56.88 -27.47
N ARG A 5 -8.69 56.22 -26.71
CA ARG A 5 -8.40 54.92 -26.07
C ARG A 5 -8.47 53.76 -27.09
N VAL A 6 -9.38 53.82 -28.05
CA VAL A 6 -9.47 52.83 -29.15
C VAL A 6 -8.27 52.91 -30.09
N LEU A 7 -7.76 54.12 -30.36
CA LEU A 7 -6.58 54.33 -31.20
C LEU A 7 -5.28 53.83 -30.55
N LEU A 8 -5.16 53.95 -29.22
CA LEU A 8 -4.00 53.46 -28.45
C LEU A 8 -4.02 51.92 -28.32
N SER A 9 -5.20 51.30 -28.20
CA SER A 9 -5.36 49.84 -28.21
C SER A 9 -5.09 49.21 -29.58
N LEU A 10 -5.41 49.90 -30.67
CA LEU A 10 -5.08 49.46 -32.03
C LEU A 10 -3.58 49.59 -32.36
N LEU A 11 -2.91 50.63 -31.85
CA LEU A 11 -1.45 50.81 -32.02
C LEU A 11 -0.63 49.81 -31.19
N LEU A 12 -1.12 49.37 -30.02
CA LEU A 12 -0.44 48.34 -29.21
C LEU A 12 -0.60 46.93 -29.79
N MET A 13 -1.76 46.60 -30.38
CA MET A 13 -1.97 45.32 -31.08
C MET A 13 -1.15 45.19 -32.36
N MET A 14 -0.84 46.30 -33.04
CA MET A 14 -0.02 46.28 -34.27
C MET A 14 1.48 46.09 -34.00
N ALA A 15 1.97 46.42 -32.80
CA ALA A 15 3.37 46.22 -32.41
C ALA A 15 3.69 44.78 -31.96
N VAL A 16 2.70 44.04 -31.46
CA VAL A 16 2.88 42.64 -31.01
C VAL A 16 2.81 41.65 -32.17
N VAL A 17 2.04 41.95 -33.21
CA VAL A 17 1.95 41.11 -34.43
C VAL A 17 3.21 41.23 -35.32
N LEU A 18 3.99 42.31 -35.20
CA LEU A 18 5.24 42.49 -35.95
C LEU A 18 6.47 41.78 -35.33
N LEU A 19 6.33 41.13 -34.17
CA LEU A 19 7.44 40.44 -33.48
C LEU A 19 7.42 38.91 -33.64
N LEU A 20 6.40 38.32 -34.28
CA LEU A 20 6.27 36.86 -34.44
C LEU A 20 6.43 36.35 -35.88
N ALA A 21 6.88 37.20 -36.81
CA ALA A 21 7.05 36.84 -38.23
C ALA A 21 8.46 37.12 -38.76
N ALA A 22 9.49 36.76 -37.99
CA ALA A 22 10.88 36.71 -38.45
C ALA A 22 11.46 35.32 -38.19
N CYS A 23 10.99 34.32 -38.93
CA CYS A 23 11.71 33.12 -39.39
C CYS A 23 10.71 32.22 -40.14
N GLY A 24 10.76 32.24 -41.46
CA GLY A 24 9.92 31.39 -42.31
C GLY A 24 9.93 31.87 -43.76
N GLY A 25 11.03 31.62 -44.46
CA GLY A 25 11.16 31.94 -45.89
C GLY A 25 10.45 30.91 -46.77
N GLY A 26 9.44 31.37 -47.51
CA GLY A 26 9.34 31.18 -48.96
C GLY A 26 8.73 29.89 -49.53
N SER A 27 7.48 30.00 -49.97
CA SER A 27 7.01 29.93 -51.38
C SER A 27 5.72 29.10 -51.59
N GLU A 28 4.85 29.66 -52.44
CA GLU A 28 3.39 29.49 -52.55
C GLU A 28 3.00 28.70 -53.84
N PRO A 29 1.73 28.58 -54.30
CA PRO A 29 0.87 27.39 -54.18
C PRO A 29 0.30 26.85 -55.54
N ALA A 30 -0.44 25.72 -55.53
CA ALA A 30 -1.50 25.44 -56.54
C ALA A 30 -2.48 24.29 -56.15
N ALA A 31 -3.72 24.68 -55.81
CA ALA A 31 -5.08 24.21 -56.20
C ALA A 31 -5.45 22.71 -56.51
N PRO A 32 -6.76 22.35 -56.38
CA PRO A 32 -7.26 21.05 -55.90
C PRO A 32 -8.03 20.21 -56.96
N THR A 33 -8.45 18.95 -56.63
CA THR A 33 -9.82 18.39 -56.88
C THR A 33 -9.97 16.86 -56.63
N GLN A 34 -10.95 16.54 -55.77
CA GLN A 34 -12.04 15.53 -55.89
C GLN A 34 -11.85 14.02 -55.60
N GLY A 35 -12.88 13.48 -54.93
CA GLY A 35 -13.20 12.07 -54.65
C GLY A 35 -13.23 11.78 -53.14
N GLU A 36 -14.28 12.13 -52.40
CA GLU A 36 -15.56 11.40 -52.21
C GLU A 36 -15.42 10.11 -51.38
N GLU A 37 -16.31 10.04 -50.38
CA GLU A 37 -16.71 8.91 -49.54
C GLU A 37 -15.99 8.59 -48.22
N ALA A 38 -16.81 8.26 -47.22
CA ALA A 38 -16.59 8.34 -45.78
C ALA A 38 -15.90 7.10 -45.18
N ALA A 39 -15.19 7.29 -44.07
CA ALA A 39 -14.69 6.22 -43.20
C ALA A 39 -15.12 6.46 -41.73
N PRO A 40 -15.54 5.41 -41.00
CA PRO A 40 -15.93 5.47 -39.58
C PRO A 40 -14.76 5.16 -38.64
N ALA A 41 -14.95 5.53 -37.36
CA ALA A 41 -14.36 5.00 -36.11
C ALA A 41 -12.91 4.48 -36.14
N GLU A 42 -12.04 5.21 -35.44
CA GLU A 42 -10.64 4.87 -35.18
C GLU A 42 -10.53 3.71 -34.17
N GLU A 43 -10.01 2.58 -34.63
CA GLU A 43 -9.62 1.39 -33.87
C GLU A 43 -8.10 1.42 -33.59
N ALA A 44 -7.72 0.84 -32.46
CA ALA A 44 -6.38 0.84 -31.86
C ALA A 44 -5.22 0.53 -32.83
N ALA A 45 -4.17 1.34 -32.75
CA ALA A 45 -2.91 1.11 -33.45
C ALA A 45 -2.04 0.07 -32.73
N ALA A 46 -1.60 -0.92 -33.51
CA ALA A 46 -0.63 -1.97 -33.19
C ALA A 46 0.78 -1.40 -32.83
N PRO A 47 1.63 -2.17 -32.12
CA PRO A 47 2.90 -1.68 -31.59
C PRO A 47 3.95 -1.43 -32.67
N ALA A 48 4.73 -0.36 -32.48
CA ALA A 48 5.83 0.04 -33.34
C ALA A 48 7.03 -0.92 -33.21
N GLU A 49 7.60 -1.24 -34.37
CA GLU A 49 8.78 -2.09 -34.60
C GLU A 49 10.05 -1.42 -34.02
N GLU A 50 10.72 -2.08 -33.07
CA GLU A 50 11.99 -1.61 -32.50
C GLU A 50 13.14 -1.99 -33.43
N ALA A 51 13.89 -0.99 -33.89
CA ALA A 51 15.01 -1.15 -34.81
C ALA A 51 16.17 -1.93 -34.14
N ALA A 52 16.54 -3.06 -34.75
CA ALA A 52 17.63 -3.92 -34.31
C ALA A 52 18.99 -3.17 -34.30
N ALA A 53 19.67 -3.19 -33.16
CA ALA A 53 21.08 -2.82 -33.03
C ALA A 53 21.97 -3.81 -33.82
N PRO A 54 23.09 -3.37 -34.41
CA PRO A 54 23.95 -4.23 -35.20
C PRO A 54 24.62 -5.30 -34.33
N ALA A 55 24.58 -6.54 -34.81
CA ALA A 55 25.24 -7.68 -34.19
C ALA A 55 26.75 -7.44 -34.10
N GLU A 56 27.26 -7.30 -32.88
CA GLU A 56 28.69 -7.31 -32.62
C GLU A 56 29.21 -8.75 -32.72
N GLU A 57 30.28 -8.90 -33.49
CA GLU A 57 30.88 -10.17 -33.92
C GLU A 57 31.32 -10.99 -32.71
N ALA A 58 30.88 -12.25 -32.65
CA ALA A 58 31.21 -13.17 -31.57
C ALA A 58 32.74 -13.33 -31.46
N ALA A 59 33.29 -12.90 -30.32
CA ALA A 59 34.68 -13.13 -29.97
C ALA A 59 34.98 -14.65 -30.01
N PRO A 60 36.19 -15.07 -30.46
CA PRO A 60 36.49 -16.49 -30.63
C PRO A 60 36.36 -17.23 -29.30
N ALA A 61 35.77 -18.42 -29.36
CA ALA A 61 35.58 -19.32 -28.22
C ALA A 61 36.91 -19.58 -27.52
N GLY A 62 37.11 -18.89 -26.39
CA GLY A 62 38.21 -19.17 -25.47
C GLY A 62 37.94 -20.48 -24.73
N GLU A 63 38.99 -21.28 -24.56
CA GLU A 63 38.96 -22.49 -23.73
C GLU A 63 38.38 -22.17 -22.33
N ALA A 64 37.57 -23.09 -21.81
CA ALA A 64 36.87 -22.97 -20.54
C ALA A 64 37.82 -22.49 -19.43
N ARG A 65 37.58 -21.28 -18.94
CA ARG A 65 38.20 -20.78 -17.72
C ARG A 65 37.28 -21.12 -16.55
N ASP A 66 37.83 -21.83 -15.57
CA ASP A 66 37.20 -22.06 -14.28
C ASP A 66 36.60 -20.75 -13.73
N GLY A 67 35.40 -20.88 -13.16
CA GLY A 67 34.39 -19.84 -13.06
C GLY A 67 34.81 -18.50 -12.43
N LYS A 68 34.07 -17.45 -12.81
CA LYS A 68 34.15 -16.04 -12.36
C LYS A 68 34.14 -15.83 -10.83
N TYR A 69 33.84 -16.86 -10.04
CA TYR A 69 33.62 -16.77 -8.60
C TYR A 69 34.51 -17.70 -7.75
N GLY A 70 35.55 -18.30 -8.35
CA GLY A 70 36.45 -19.21 -7.65
C GLY A 70 35.84 -20.59 -7.39
N GLU A 71 36.63 -21.50 -6.82
CA GLU A 71 36.15 -22.82 -6.40
C GLU A 71 35.19 -22.67 -5.22
N MET A 72 34.06 -23.40 -5.27
CA MET A 72 33.15 -23.48 -4.13
C MET A 72 33.90 -24.02 -2.91
N PRO A 73 33.69 -23.46 -1.70
CA PRO A 73 34.25 -24.01 -0.48
C PRO A 73 33.94 -25.51 -0.35
N ALA A 74 34.90 -26.30 0.11
CA ALA A 74 34.76 -27.77 0.22
C ALA A 74 33.63 -28.22 1.17
N ASP A 75 33.17 -27.31 2.03
CA ASP A 75 32.08 -27.43 2.98
C ASP A 75 30.75 -26.84 2.47
N SER A 76 30.69 -26.44 1.21
CA SER A 76 29.43 -25.99 0.59
C SER A 76 28.42 -27.12 0.54
N VAL A 77 27.22 -26.84 1.04
CA VAL A 77 26.06 -27.74 0.84
C VAL A 77 25.72 -27.69 -0.65
N PRO A 78 25.72 -28.82 -1.37
CA PRO A 78 25.28 -28.85 -2.76
C PRO A 78 23.88 -28.25 -2.86
N TYR A 79 23.65 -27.37 -3.83
CA TYR A 79 22.28 -27.02 -4.18
C TYR A 79 21.56 -28.30 -4.59
N GLY A 80 20.40 -28.55 -3.98
CA GLY A 80 19.51 -29.59 -4.46
C GLY A 80 19.10 -29.30 -5.90
N ASP A 81 18.60 -30.32 -6.60
CA ASP A 81 17.94 -30.09 -7.88
C ASP A 81 16.88 -28.98 -7.69
N PRO A 82 16.79 -28.02 -8.62
CA PRO A 82 15.75 -27.00 -8.52
C PRO A 82 14.41 -27.73 -8.43
N PRO A 83 13.53 -27.36 -7.48
CA PRO A 83 12.20 -27.93 -7.45
C PRO A 83 11.55 -27.67 -8.81
N GLU A 84 10.73 -28.61 -9.29
CA GLU A 84 9.81 -28.29 -10.38
C GLU A 84 8.94 -27.13 -9.88
N LEU A 85 9.22 -25.94 -10.39
CA LEU A 85 8.41 -24.76 -10.13
C LEU A 85 7.10 -24.99 -10.87
N ASP A 86 6.07 -25.44 -10.15
CA ASP A 86 4.70 -25.26 -10.60
C ASP A 86 4.50 -23.74 -10.73
N LEU A 87 4.49 -23.24 -11.98
CA LEU A 87 4.39 -21.82 -12.29
C LEU A 87 2.98 -21.31 -12.02
N GLY A 88 2.53 -21.40 -10.77
CA GLY A 88 1.19 -21.03 -10.34
C GLY A 88 0.08 -21.79 -11.09
N GLY A 89 -1.16 -21.58 -10.66
CA GLY A 89 -2.33 -22.26 -11.25
C GLY A 89 -3.22 -22.99 -10.25
N ALA A 90 -2.89 -22.93 -8.96
CA ALA A 90 -3.85 -23.29 -7.92
C ALA A 90 -5.12 -22.44 -8.10
N THR A 91 -6.27 -23.11 -8.21
CA THR A 91 -7.56 -22.42 -8.30
C THR A 91 -7.75 -21.63 -7.01
N VAL A 92 -8.05 -20.34 -7.12
CA VAL A 92 -8.36 -19.51 -5.95
C VAL A 92 -9.73 -19.91 -5.44
N GLU A 93 -9.76 -20.61 -4.30
CA GLU A 93 -10.99 -20.87 -3.58
C GLU A 93 -11.49 -19.57 -2.92
N ARG A 94 -12.60 -19.05 -3.47
CA ARG A 94 -13.29 -17.88 -2.94
C ARG A 94 -14.37 -18.31 -1.95
N MET A 95 -14.53 -17.56 -0.88
CA MET A 95 -15.60 -17.76 0.11
C MET A 95 -15.91 -16.45 0.85
N PRO A 96 -17.08 -16.34 1.50
CA PRO A 96 -17.40 -15.20 2.36
C PRO A 96 -16.30 -14.93 3.39
N ILE A 97 -16.03 -13.65 3.69
CA ILE A 97 -14.94 -13.25 4.60
C ILE A 97 -15.15 -13.84 6.01
N ASP A 98 -16.40 -13.92 6.46
CA ASP A 98 -16.78 -14.50 7.76
C ASP A 98 -16.54 -16.02 7.85
N GLN A 99 -16.30 -16.69 6.72
CA GLN A 99 -15.84 -18.08 6.64
C GLN A 99 -14.32 -18.20 6.58
N ILE A 100 -13.59 -17.09 6.46
CA ILE A 100 -12.12 -17.05 6.47
C ILE A 100 -11.62 -16.56 7.82
N VAL A 101 -12.23 -15.50 8.36
CA VAL A 101 -11.79 -14.83 9.58
C VAL A 101 -12.98 -14.38 10.43
N THR A 102 -12.82 -14.49 11.74
CA THR A 102 -13.76 -13.97 12.74
C THR A 102 -13.00 -13.38 13.92
N TYR A 103 -13.69 -12.67 14.80
CA TYR A 103 -13.14 -12.17 16.07
C TYR A 103 -13.96 -12.74 17.21
N LYS A 104 -13.31 -13.48 18.11
CA LYS A 104 -13.96 -14.08 19.28
C LYS A 104 -12.94 -14.61 20.27
N ALA A 105 -13.32 -14.66 21.54
CA ALA A 105 -12.61 -15.45 22.53
C ALA A 105 -12.73 -16.96 22.21
N LEU A 106 -11.67 -17.71 22.52
CA LEU A 106 -11.64 -19.17 22.47
C LEU A 106 -11.50 -19.74 23.89
N ASP A 107 -11.89 -20.99 24.06
CA ASP A 107 -11.82 -21.69 25.35
C ASP A 107 -10.37 -21.98 25.79
N GLU A 108 -9.44 -22.08 24.83
CA GLU A 108 -8.04 -22.41 25.05
C GLU A 108 -7.14 -21.71 24.02
N TYR A 109 -5.95 -21.34 24.47
CA TYR A 109 -4.90 -20.77 23.63
C TYR A 109 -3.61 -21.55 23.82
N HIS A 110 -2.84 -21.68 22.73
CA HIS A 110 -1.57 -22.38 22.73
C HIS A 110 -0.47 -21.49 22.17
N GLU A 111 0.77 -21.82 22.51
CA GLU A 111 1.96 -21.16 22.01
C GLU A 111 3.14 -22.14 21.89
N PRO A 112 4.21 -21.78 21.18
CA PRO A 112 5.38 -22.63 21.09
C PRO A 112 6.00 -22.91 22.47
N GLU A 113 6.55 -24.11 22.67
CA GLU A 113 7.16 -24.52 23.94
C GLU A 113 8.25 -23.55 24.44
N TRP A 114 9.02 -22.96 23.51
CA TRP A 114 10.05 -21.98 23.87
C TRP A 114 9.48 -20.66 24.38
N VAL A 115 8.26 -20.27 23.98
CA VAL A 115 7.55 -19.10 24.53
C VAL A 115 7.02 -19.41 25.92
N THR A 116 6.42 -20.60 26.10
CA THR A 116 5.99 -21.07 27.43
C THR A 116 7.15 -21.07 28.43
N ALA A 117 8.36 -21.47 28.00
CA ALA A 117 9.55 -21.41 28.85
C ALA A 117 9.90 -19.96 29.30
N LEU A 118 9.66 -18.94 28.46
CA LEU A 118 9.83 -17.53 28.86
C LEU A 118 8.79 -17.11 29.90
N VAL A 119 7.56 -17.60 29.77
CA VAL A 119 6.49 -17.36 30.75
C VAL A 119 6.82 -18.00 32.09
N GLU A 120 7.26 -19.26 32.08
CA GLU A 120 7.68 -19.99 33.30
C GLU A 120 8.90 -19.33 33.98
N ALA A 121 9.79 -18.71 33.21
CA ALA A 121 10.91 -17.94 33.71
C ALA A 121 10.52 -16.56 34.28
N GLY A 122 9.27 -16.12 34.07
CA GLY A 122 8.79 -14.79 34.47
C GLY A 122 9.29 -13.66 33.56
N GLU A 123 9.81 -13.99 32.37
CA GLU A 123 10.29 -13.03 31.38
C GLU A 123 9.18 -12.54 30.44
N LEU A 124 8.05 -13.26 30.40
CA LEU A 124 6.90 -12.92 29.56
C LEU A 124 5.58 -13.17 30.33
N PRO A 125 4.55 -12.32 30.18
CA PRO A 125 3.22 -12.62 30.71
C PRO A 125 2.60 -13.86 30.06
N PRO A 126 1.66 -14.55 30.74
CA PRO A 126 0.92 -15.68 30.15
C PRO A 126 0.14 -15.25 28.90
N ILE A 127 -0.19 -16.22 28.04
CA ILE A 127 -0.80 -15.94 26.73
C ILE A 127 -2.15 -15.22 26.85
N GLU A 128 -2.95 -15.55 27.86
CA GLU A 128 -4.24 -14.92 28.13
C GLU A 128 -4.12 -13.45 28.49
N GLU A 129 -2.99 -13.03 29.08
CA GLU A 129 -2.71 -11.62 29.39
C GLU A 129 -2.14 -10.88 28.18
N ARG A 130 -1.52 -11.58 27.23
CA ARG A 130 -0.98 -10.99 26.00
C ARG A 130 -2.04 -10.79 24.92
N LEU A 131 -2.98 -11.73 24.79
CA LEU A 131 -4.02 -11.68 23.77
C LEU A 131 -5.04 -10.56 24.04
N PRO A 132 -5.68 -10.03 22.98
CA PRO A 132 -6.86 -9.18 23.10
C PRO A 132 -8.07 -9.98 23.63
N ALA A 133 -9.12 -9.27 24.06
CA ALA A 133 -10.33 -9.91 24.58
C ALA A 133 -11.03 -10.80 23.53
N GLU A 134 -11.05 -10.35 22.28
CA GLU A 134 -11.56 -11.10 21.13
C GLU A 134 -10.48 -11.13 20.03
N PRO A 135 -9.56 -12.11 20.05
CA PRO A 135 -8.52 -12.22 19.04
C PRO A 135 -9.09 -12.49 17.65
N LYS A 136 -8.31 -12.08 16.64
CA LYS A 136 -8.52 -12.47 15.25
C LYS A 136 -8.31 -13.98 15.12
N VAL A 137 -9.35 -14.70 14.73
CA VAL A 137 -9.36 -16.15 14.53
C VAL A 137 -9.45 -16.41 13.03
N ILE A 138 -8.39 -16.96 12.44
CA ILE A 138 -8.44 -17.50 11.09
C ILE A 138 -9.12 -18.87 11.16
N LEU A 139 -10.21 -19.03 10.41
CA LEU A 139 -10.98 -20.27 10.39
C LEU A 139 -10.29 -21.32 9.52
N THR A 140 -10.42 -22.59 9.91
CA THR A 140 -9.82 -23.72 9.16
C THR A 140 -10.28 -23.80 7.71
N SER A 141 -11.50 -23.35 7.40
CA SER A 141 -12.01 -23.20 6.03
C SER A 141 -11.20 -22.21 5.19
N GLY A 142 -10.58 -21.21 5.81
CA GLY A 142 -9.70 -20.25 5.13
C GLY A 142 -8.26 -20.75 4.92
N MET A 143 -7.88 -21.89 5.52
CA MET A 143 -6.52 -22.43 5.46
C MET A 143 -6.40 -23.42 4.29
N SER A 144 -5.36 -23.28 3.47
CA SER A 144 -5.11 -24.19 2.31
C SER A 144 -4.85 -25.63 2.74
N ASP A 145 -4.07 -25.79 3.81
CA ASP A 145 -3.56 -27.09 4.27
C ASP A 145 -4.03 -27.46 5.70
N GLY A 146 -5.05 -26.74 6.19
CA GLY A 146 -5.59 -26.92 7.54
C GLY A 146 -4.74 -26.30 8.65
N ILE A 147 -4.93 -26.79 9.88
CA ILE A 147 -4.26 -26.25 11.08
C ILE A 147 -2.76 -26.55 11.00
N GLY A 148 -1.95 -25.50 11.08
CA GLY A 148 -0.49 -25.59 11.06
C GLY A 148 0.12 -26.08 12.37
N THR A 149 1.45 -26.26 12.35
CA THR A 149 2.27 -26.61 13.52
C THR A 149 3.33 -25.53 13.73
N TYR A 150 3.64 -25.19 14.99
CA TYR A 150 4.71 -24.23 15.30
C TYR A 150 6.08 -24.74 14.86
N GLY A 151 6.94 -23.83 14.39
CA GLY A 151 8.34 -24.09 14.08
C GLY A 151 8.75 -23.67 12.67
N ASP A 152 9.94 -24.12 12.28
CA ASP A 152 10.64 -23.78 11.02
C ASP A 152 11.13 -22.32 10.93
N ALA A 153 11.82 -21.99 9.84
CA ALA A 153 12.31 -20.66 9.53
C ALA A 153 11.97 -20.29 8.08
N TRP A 154 11.07 -19.33 7.90
CA TRP A 154 10.83 -18.75 6.58
C TRP A 154 12.01 -17.89 6.17
N ARG A 155 12.70 -18.32 5.12
CA ARG A 155 13.86 -17.64 4.54
C ARG A 155 13.44 -16.88 3.29
N ASP A 156 13.51 -15.56 3.37
CA ASP A 156 13.27 -14.66 2.24
C ASP A 156 14.55 -13.90 1.85
N PHE A 157 14.56 -13.26 0.69
CA PHE A 157 15.64 -12.43 0.21
C PHE A 157 15.11 -11.05 -0.18
N SER A 158 15.71 -10.01 0.40
CA SER A 158 15.55 -8.64 -0.08
C SER A 158 16.83 -8.14 -0.73
N ALA A 159 16.68 -7.48 -1.89
CA ALA A 159 17.76 -6.80 -2.58
C ALA A 159 18.01 -5.37 -2.07
N CYS A 160 17.15 -4.83 -1.21
CA CYS A 160 17.24 -3.46 -0.73
C CYS A 160 17.79 -3.42 0.70
N PRO A 161 18.73 -2.50 1.01
CA PRO A 161 19.17 -2.29 2.38
C PRO A 161 18.02 -1.79 3.28
N THR A 162 18.02 -2.21 4.54
CA THR A 162 17.14 -1.67 5.58
C THR A 162 17.59 -0.27 5.95
N ALA A 163 16.77 0.75 5.64
CA ALA A 163 17.07 2.13 6.02
C ALA A 163 16.65 2.43 7.47
N GLY A 164 15.63 1.72 7.98
CA GLY A 164 15.17 1.83 9.36
C GLY A 164 13.74 1.33 9.51
N TRP A 165 13.13 1.64 10.66
CA TRP A 165 11.82 1.12 11.06
C TRP A 165 10.73 2.19 11.19
N ASN A 166 11.05 3.46 10.91
CA ASN A 166 10.09 4.56 10.97
C ASN A 166 9.29 4.67 9.67
N ASN A 167 8.47 3.66 9.38
CA ASN A 167 7.64 3.61 8.16
C ASN A 167 6.63 4.77 8.10
N GLY A 168 6.13 5.22 9.25
CA GLY A 168 5.27 6.40 9.36
C GLY A 168 5.88 7.67 8.75
N ALA A 169 7.22 7.78 8.77
CA ALA A 169 7.99 8.84 8.12
C ALA A 169 8.68 8.38 6.81
N GLY A 170 8.11 7.39 6.12
CA GLY A 170 8.52 6.98 4.77
C GLY A 170 9.84 6.20 4.72
N VAL A 171 10.38 5.79 5.87
CA VAL A 171 11.60 5.00 5.92
C VAL A 171 11.27 3.55 5.56
N THR A 172 11.85 3.06 4.46
CA THR A 172 11.73 1.66 4.04
C THR A 172 12.59 0.73 4.90
N ALA A 173 12.04 -0.45 5.21
CA ALA A 173 12.78 -1.51 5.89
C ALA A 173 13.48 -2.47 4.92
N GLY A 174 13.24 -2.33 3.61
CA GLY A 174 13.92 -3.08 2.57
C GLY A 174 13.01 -3.68 1.52
N TRP A 175 11.73 -3.32 1.43
CA TRP A 175 10.79 -3.89 0.45
C TRP A 175 10.77 -5.43 0.47
N PHE A 176 10.21 -6.06 -0.58
CA PHE A 176 10.23 -7.52 -0.74
C PHE A 176 9.70 -8.27 0.49
N GLY A 177 8.59 -7.79 1.06
CA GLY A 177 7.87 -8.48 2.11
C GLY A 177 8.25 -8.09 3.55
N ILE A 178 9.39 -7.43 3.80
CA ILE A 178 9.75 -7.07 5.19
C ILE A 178 8.75 -6.08 5.81
N GLU A 179 8.31 -5.07 5.06
CA GLU A 179 7.24 -4.16 5.52
C GLU A 179 5.93 -4.92 5.72
N SER A 180 5.66 -5.89 4.84
CA SER A 180 4.48 -6.74 4.95
C SER A 180 4.46 -7.56 6.24
N MET A 181 5.62 -8.04 6.68
CA MET A 181 5.78 -8.83 7.90
C MET A 181 5.88 -7.96 9.16
N SER A 182 6.43 -6.75 9.06
CA SER A 182 6.70 -5.89 10.22
C SER A 182 5.62 -4.86 10.51
N PHE A 183 4.99 -4.25 9.49
CA PHE A 183 4.09 -3.10 9.69
C PHE A 183 2.71 -3.27 9.06
N ASN A 184 2.58 -4.02 7.96
CA ASN A 184 1.30 -4.14 7.25
C ASN A 184 0.22 -4.91 8.03
N TYR A 185 0.55 -5.50 9.19
CA TYR A 185 -0.44 -6.01 10.14
C TYR A 185 -1.04 -4.92 11.04
N GLN A 186 -0.54 -3.68 10.95
CA GLN A 186 -0.94 -2.54 11.77
C GLN A 186 -2.00 -1.66 11.09
N ALA A 187 -2.66 -2.11 10.03
CA ALA A 187 -3.71 -1.34 9.37
C ALA A 187 -5.09 -1.54 9.99
N LEU A 188 -6.00 -0.59 9.76
CA LEU A 188 -7.39 -0.69 10.22
C LEU A 188 -8.09 -1.86 9.52
N VAL A 189 -7.95 -1.97 8.20
CA VAL A 189 -8.50 -3.04 7.38
C VAL A 189 -7.41 -3.71 6.54
N LYS A 190 -7.73 -4.81 5.84
CA LYS A 190 -6.82 -5.45 4.87
C LYS A 190 -7.43 -5.64 3.50
N THR A 191 -6.68 -5.30 2.47
CA THR A 191 -7.10 -5.47 1.07
C THR A 191 -6.36 -6.60 0.37
N GLY A 192 -5.13 -6.95 0.80
CA GLY A 192 -4.34 -8.02 0.23
C GLY A 192 -5.09 -9.36 0.00
N PRO A 193 -5.87 -9.88 0.96
CA PRO A 193 -6.59 -11.14 0.79
C PRO A 193 -7.92 -11.05 0.00
N LEU A 194 -8.29 -9.88 -0.56
CA LEU A 194 -9.57 -9.69 -1.27
C LEU A 194 -9.77 -10.60 -2.48
N PHE A 195 -8.70 -11.10 -3.10
CA PHE A 195 -8.82 -12.09 -4.18
C PHE A 195 -9.50 -13.39 -3.73
N ARG A 196 -9.53 -13.69 -2.42
CA ARG A 196 -10.22 -14.85 -1.83
C ARG A 196 -11.64 -14.56 -1.34
N ALA A 197 -12.06 -13.29 -1.29
CA ALA A 197 -13.39 -12.93 -0.83
C ALA A 197 -14.43 -13.27 -1.90
N ASP A 198 -15.52 -13.92 -1.51
CA ASP A 198 -16.73 -14.12 -2.32
C ASP A 198 -17.84 -13.16 -1.89
N GLN A 199 -17.54 -11.86 -1.90
CA GLN A 199 -18.47 -10.80 -1.55
C GLN A 199 -18.09 -9.50 -2.27
N ASP A 200 -18.83 -8.43 -1.98
CA ASP A 200 -18.56 -7.08 -2.46
C ASP A 200 -17.17 -6.60 -2.03
N LEU A 201 -16.74 -5.47 -2.61
CA LEU A 201 -15.42 -4.83 -2.44
C LEU A 201 -15.14 -4.30 -1.01
N GLU A 202 -15.81 -4.80 0.02
CA GLU A 202 -15.50 -4.49 1.41
C GLU A 202 -14.22 -5.22 1.85
N PRO A 203 -13.26 -4.52 2.47
CA PRO A 203 -11.99 -5.08 2.88
C PRO A 203 -12.15 -6.07 4.04
N PHE A 204 -11.12 -6.90 4.25
CA PHE A 204 -11.07 -7.78 5.42
C PHE A 204 -10.90 -6.94 6.69
N PRO A 205 -11.55 -7.32 7.79
CA PRO A 205 -11.26 -6.73 9.09
C PRO A 205 -9.81 -7.00 9.51
N ASN A 206 -9.24 -6.04 10.25
CA ASN A 206 -7.90 -6.15 10.82
C ASN A 206 -7.85 -5.59 12.24
N LEU A 207 -7.29 -4.39 12.45
CA LEU A 207 -7.35 -3.71 13.76
C LEU A 207 -8.74 -3.15 14.04
N ALA A 208 -9.46 -2.70 13.01
CA ALA A 208 -10.90 -2.51 13.06
C ALA A 208 -11.57 -3.86 12.80
N LYS A 209 -12.23 -4.41 13.82
CA LYS A 209 -12.88 -5.73 13.77
C LYS A 209 -14.26 -5.69 13.12
N SER A 210 -14.93 -4.53 13.15
CA SER A 210 -16.23 -4.29 12.54
C SER A 210 -16.45 -2.80 12.29
N TRP A 211 -17.48 -2.47 11.52
CA TRP A 211 -17.88 -1.09 11.26
C TRP A 211 -19.35 -0.99 10.86
N ASP A 212 -19.92 0.18 11.07
CA ASP A 212 -21.30 0.52 10.75
C ASP A 212 -21.35 1.82 9.94
N TRP A 213 -22.09 1.80 8.84
CA TRP A 213 -22.42 3.01 8.08
C TRP A 213 -23.70 3.64 8.61
N SER A 214 -23.75 4.98 8.65
CA SER A 214 -25.01 5.70 8.81
C SER A 214 -25.98 5.42 7.66
N GLU A 215 -27.28 5.67 7.87
CA GLU A 215 -28.30 5.43 6.84
C GLU A 215 -28.06 6.24 5.55
N ASP A 216 -27.48 7.44 5.68
CA ASP A 216 -27.10 8.30 4.56
C ASP A 216 -25.72 7.98 3.97
N GLY A 217 -24.96 7.07 4.58
CA GLY A 217 -23.62 6.66 4.15
C GLY A 217 -22.54 7.72 4.32
N LEU A 218 -22.80 8.80 5.04
CA LEU A 218 -21.84 9.90 5.26
C LEU A 218 -20.97 9.69 6.50
N GLU A 219 -21.39 8.84 7.43
CA GLU A 219 -20.61 8.50 8.61
C GLU A 219 -20.26 7.00 8.61
N LEU A 220 -19.01 6.69 8.93
CA LEU A 220 -18.54 5.34 9.19
C LEU A 220 -18.02 5.24 10.62
N THR A 221 -18.68 4.46 11.45
CA THR A 221 -18.19 4.13 12.79
C THR A 221 -17.41 2.82 12.73
N MET A 222 -16.14 2.81 13.13
CA MET A 222 -15.30 1.61 13.15
C MET A 222 -14.98 1.23 14.60
N HIS A 223 -15.11 -0.07 14.89
CA HIS A 223 -14.85 -0.65 16.20
C HIS A 223 -13.50 -1.37 16.17
N LEU A 224 -12.58 -0.91 17.00
CA LEU A 224 -11.24 -1.45 17.12
C LEU A 224 -11.24 -2.71 18.00
N MET A 225 -10.21 -3.55 17.83
CA MET A 225 -9.97 -4.66 18.73
C MET A 225 -9.57 -4.17 20.13
N GLU A 226 -10.24 -4.68 21.17
CA GLU A 226 -9.97 -4.34 22.56
C GLU A 226 -8.85 -5.21 23.17
N GLY A 227 -7.91 -4.59 23.89
CA GLY A 227 -6.84 -5.28 24.61
C GLY A 227 -5.65 -5.72 23.75
N VAL A 228 -5.59 -5.27 22.48
CA VAL A 228 -4.40 -5.42 21.63
C VAL A 228 -3.24 -4.67 22.25
N LYS A 229 -2.04 -5.24 22.11
CA LYS A 229 -0.80 -4.65 22.60
C LYS A 229 0.21 -4.57 21.48
N TRP A 230 1.00 -3.52 21.49
CA TRP A 230 2.25 -3.46 20.75
C TRP A 230 3.21 -4.54 21.22
N SER A 231 4.24 -4.85 20.42
CA SER A 231 5.19 -5.93 20.73
C SER A 231 6.00 -5.70 22.00
N ASP A 232 6.08 -4.46 22.49
CA ASP A 232 6.69 -4.08 23.77
C ASP A 232 5.73 -4.13 24.96
N GLY A 233 4.45 -4.48 24.73
CA GLY A 233 3.41 -4.63 25.74
C GLY A 233 2.55 -3.38 25.96
N GLU A 234 2.89 -2.23 25.35
CA GLU A 234 2.06 -1.03 25.46
C GLU A 234 0.69 -1.24 24.77
N PRO A 235 -0.41 -0.70 25.32
CA PRO A 235 -1.73 -0.92 24.74
C PRO A 235 -1.87 -0.22 23.39
N PHE A 236 -2.48 -0.91 22.44
CA PHE A 236 -3.00 -0.28 21.22
C PHE A 236 -4.41 0.25 21.48
N ASN A 237 -4.68 1.49 21.06
CA ASN A 237 -6.00 2.08 21.14
C ASN A 237 -6.21 3.16 20.04
N ALA A 238 -7.35 3.85 20.08
CA ALA A 238 -7.68 4.91 19.14
C ALA A 238 -6.68 6.09 19.14
N ASP A 239 -5.91 6.31 20.21
CA ASP A 239 -4.89 7.37 20.23
C ASP A 239 -3.76 7.10 19.23
N ASP A 240 -3.37 5.83 19.01
CA ASP A 240 -2.41 5.47 17.97
C ASP A 240 -2.95 5.78 16.57
N VAL A 241 -4.24 5.54 16.36
CA VAL A 241 -4.94 5.83 15.10
C VAL A 241 -4.98 7.33 14.85
N MET A 242 -5.38 8.11 15.87
CA MET A 242 -5.46 9.57 15.79
C MET A 242 -4.08 10.19 15.55
N PHE A 243 -3.06 9.74 16.28
CA PHE A 243 -1.68 10.19 16.05
C PHE A 243 -1.23 9.91 14.62
N THR A 244 -1.50 8.71 14.11
CA THR A 244 -1.16 8.35 12.72
C THR A 244 -1.85 9.32 11.76
N TRP A 245 -3.15 9.53 11.91
CA TRP A 245 -3.94 10.43 11.05
C TRP A 245 -3.47 11.89 11.11
N GLU A 246 -3.34 12.44 12.30
CA GLU A 246 -3.11 13.87 12.53
C GLU A 246 -1.65 14.28 12.29
N ASP A 247 -0.71 13.49 12.78
CA ASP A 247 0.71 13.84 12.81
C ASP A 247 1.53 13.19 11.70
N LEU A 248 1.05 12.12 11.06
CA LEU A 248 1.79 11.46 9.98
C LEU A 248 1.12 11.62 8.61
N ILE A 249 -0.19 11.34 8.54
CA ILE A 249 -0.94 11.39 7.27
C ILE A 249 -1.24 12.83 6.87
N ASN A 250 -1.75 13.64 7.81
CA ASN A 250 -2.12 15.04 7.57
C ASN A 250 -0.98 16.05 7.76
N ASP A 251 0.16 15.66 8.35
CA ASP A 251 1.29 16.59 8.44
C ASP A 251 1.97 16.74 7.07
N PRO A 252 2.00 17.95 6.48
CA PRO A 252 2.62 18.17 5.18
C PRO A 252 4.15 18.07 5.20
N ASN A 253 4.77 18.09 6.38
CA ASN A 253 6.23 18.01 6.54
C ASN A 253 6.74 16.58 6.72
N VAL A 254 5.86 15.63 7.04
CA VAL A 254 6.22 14.22 7.13
C VAL A 254 6.23 13.65 5.71
N VAL A 255 7.37 13.16 5.23
CA VAL A 255 7.38 12.34 4.01
C VAL A 255 6.93 10.94 4.43
N ARG A 256 5.99 10.32 3.71
CA ARG A 256 5.57 8.94 4.00
C ARG A 256 5.31 8.15 2.74
N ASN A 257 5.32 6.82 2.88
CA ASN A 257 4.82 5.91 1.87
C ASN A 257 3.28 5.82 1.99
N GLY A 258 2.61 5.62 0.86
CA GLY A 258 1.14 5.62 0.78
C GLY A 258 0.53 7.01 0.58
N VAL A 259 -0.80 7.08 0.65
CA VAL A 259 -1.53 8.32 0.42
C VAL A 259 -1.40 9.34 1.57
N LYS A 260 -1.56 10.61 1.20
CA LYS A 260 -1.58 11.75 2.11
C LYS A 260 -3.01 12.17 2.45
N GLY A 261 -3.16 13.01 3.48
CA GLY A 261 -4.46 13.48 3.95
C GLY A 261 -5.35 14.05 2.85
N GLU A 262 -4.77 14.76 1.88
CA GLU A 262 -5.51 15.35 0.76
C GLU A 262 -6.20 14.30 -0.15
N ALA A 263 -5.67 13.08 -0.21
CA ALA A 263 -6.29 11.99 -0.98
C ALA A 263 -7.60 11.48 -0.35
N PHE A 264 -7.84 11.81 0.92
CA PHE A 264 -9.10 11.53 1.60
C PHE A 264 -10.13 12.64 1.42
N ASN A 265 -9.78 13.77 0.79
CA ASN A 265 -10.73 14.85 0.55
C ASN A 265 -11.68 14.48 -0.60
N LEU A 266 -12.97 14.76 -0.42
CA LEU A 266 -14.04 14.51 -1.40
C LEU A 266 -14.82 15.80 -1.60
N ASP A 267 -15.21 16.11 -2.84
CA ASP A 267 -15.89 17.38 -3.18
C ASP A 267 -15.22 18.65 -2.59
N ASP A 268 -13.88 18.70 -2.65
CA ASP A 268 -13.04 19.76 -2.05
C ASP A 268 -13.25 19.94 -0.52
N GLN A 269 -13.86 18.97 0.16
CA GLN A 269 -14.05 18.94 1.60
C GLN A 269 -13.16 17.87 2.26
N PRO A 270 -12.52 18.19 3.39
CA PRO A 270 -11.73 17.20 4.11
C PRO A 270 -12.61 16.14 4.76
N SER A 271 -12.19 14.88 4.66
CA SER A 271 -12.72 13.82 5.52
C SER A 271 -12.29 14.06 6.96
N ILE A 272 -13.20 13.86 7.90
CA ILE A 272 -12.95 14.08 9.33
C ILE A 272 -12.89 12.72 10.01
N LEU A 273 -11.80 12.47 10.75
CA LEU A 273 -11.68 11.33 11.65
C LEU A 273 -11.77 11.83 13.09
N GLU A 274 -12.62 11.20 13.90
CA GLU A 274 -12.82 11.51 15.30
C GLU A 274 -12.60 10.28 16.17
N LYS A 275 -11.94 10.45 17.32
CA LYS A 275 -11.96 9.48 18.41
C LYS A 275 -13.28 9.61 19.16
N VAL A 276 -14.10 8.56 19.16
CA VAL A 276 -15.34 8.49 19.96
C VAL A 276 -15.02 8.01 21.38
N ASP A 277 -14.23 6.95 21.48
CA ASP A 277 -13.65 6.43 22.72
C ASP A 277 -12.33 5.68 22.42
N ASP A 278 -11.76 4.96 23.40
CA ASP A 278 -10.48 4.27 23.23
C ASP A 278 -10.49 3.15 22.17
N TYR A 279 -11.66 2.62 21.81
CA TYR A 279 -11.79 1.54 20.84
C TYR A 279 -12.83 1.82 19.75
N THR A 280 -13.27 3.06 19.61
CA THR A 280 -14.24 3.48 18.61
C THR A 280 -13.76 4.75 17.93
N ILE A 281 -13.66 4.71 16.60
CA ILE A 281 -13.34 5.85 15.76
C ILE A 281 -14.48 6.10 14.77
N LYS A 282 -14.68 7.35 14.37
CA LYS A 282 -15.73 7.73 13.43
C LYS A 282 -15.18 8.59 12.31
N TRP A 283 -15.42 8.17 11.08
CA TRP A 283 -15.20 8.99 9.90
C TRP A 283 -16.47 9.73 9.51
N THR A 284 -16.32 10.97 9.04
CA THR A 284 -17.35 11.75 8.37
C THR A 284 -16.85 12.16 6.99
N PHE A 285 -17.66 11.89 5.97
CA PHE A 285 -17.33 12.11 4.55
C PHE A 285 -18.28 13.12 3.90
N ALA A 286 -17.85 13.70 2.79
CA ALA A 286 -18.67 14.62 2.00
C ALA A 286 -19.61 13.91 1.01
N GLU A 287 -19.26 12.69 0.60
CA GLU A 287 -20.04 11.85 -0.31
C GLU A 287 -20.49 10.57 0.40
N PRO A 288 -21.65 9.99 0.02
CA PRO A 288 -22.16 8.76 0.64
C PRO A 288 -21.39 7.52 0.15
N PHE A 289 -21.05 6.62 1.08
CA PHE A 289 -20.36 5.35 0.81
C PHE A 289 -19.11 5.46 -0.08
N PRO A 290 -18.11 6.31 0.26
CA PRO A 290 -16.91 6.49 -0.55
C PRO A 290 -15.98 5.28 -0.43
N ARG A 291 -16.32 4.18 -1.14
CA ARG A 291 -15.63 2.90 -1.06
C ARG A 291 -14.12 2.99 -1.33
N GLN A 292 -13.68 3.95 -2.15
CA GLN A 292 -12.24 4.15 -2.38
C GLN A 292 -11.49 4.49 -1.08
N LEU A 293 -12.10 5.28 -0.18
CA LEU A 293 -11.44 5.66 1.06
C LEU A 293 -11.27 4.48 2.02
N PHE A 294 -12.10 3.44 1.91
CA PHE A 294 -11.90 2.19 2.66
C PHE A 294 -10.61 1.49 2.25
N TYR A 295 -10.26 1.53 0.96
CA TYR A 295 -9.00 0.94 0.49
C TYR A 295 -7.81 1.73 0.99
N TYR A 296 -7.94 3.05 1.17
CA TYR A 296 -6.88 3.84 1.78
C TYR A 296 -6.72 3.61 3.29
N MET A 297 -7.64 2.90 3.96
CA MET A 297 -7.51 2.51 5.38
C MET A 297 -6.70 1.21 5.57
N ASP A 298 -6.08 0.71 4.50
CA ASP A 298 -5.41 -0.59 4.45
C ASP A 298 -3.91 -0.54 4.80
N GLU A 299 -3.23 -1.67 4.58
CA GLU A 299 -1.82 -1.86 4.85
C GLU A 299 -0.84 -1.03 4.00
N GLY A 300 -1.27 -0.50 2.86
CA GLY A 300 -0.45 0.37 2.02
C GLY A 300 -0.51 1.83 2.44
N ASP A 301 -1.68 2.26 2.91
CA ASP A 301 -2.02 3.68 3.02
C ASP A 301 -2.31 4.15 4.45
N PHE A 302 -2.75 3.28 5.35
CA PHE A 302 -3.04 3.61 6.76
C PHE A 302 -2.42 2.57 7.70
N ASN A 303 -1.09 2.46 7.64
CA ASN A 303 -0.32 1.69 8.60
C ASN A 303 -0.22 2.45 9.94
N VAL A 304 -1.01 2.03 10.94
CA VAL A 304 -1.02 2.66 12.27
C VAL A 304 0.36 2.55 12.90
N SER A 305 0.86 3.65 13.44
CA SER A 305 2.19 3.74 14.05
C SER A 305 2.12 3.74 15.58
N PRO A 306 3.09 3.14 16.29
CA PRO A 306 3.14 3.15 17.74
C PRO A 306 3.39 4.56 18.26
N ARG A 307 2.33 5.23 18.71
CA ARG A 307 2.40 6.64 19.11
C ARG A 307 3.45 6.84 20.20
N HIS A 308 3.48 5.97 21.21
CA HIS A 308 4.41 6.06 22.33
C HIS A 308 5.90 6.01 21.93
N ILE A 309 6.22 5.45 20.77
CA ILE A 309 7.59 5.42 20.23
C ILE A 309 7.84 6.60 19.28
N ILE A 310 6.88 6.92 18.39
CA ILE A 310 7.10 7.85 17.28
C ILE A 310 6.76 9.30 17.67
N GLU A 311 5.73 9.52 18.48
CA GLU A 311 5.28 10.86 18.89
C GLU A 311 6.40 11.67 19.57
N PRO A 312 7.24 11.12 20.48
CA PRO A 312 8.35 11.87 21.07
C PRO A 312 9.44 12.28 20.07
N LEU A 313 9.53 11.58 18.94
CA LEU A 313 10.48 11.86 17.86
C LEU A 313 9.93 12.86 16.84
N HIS A 314 8.63 13.15 16.90
CA HIS A 314 7.97 14.04 15.96
C HIS A 314 8.39 15.51 16.21
N PRO A 315 8.70 16.30 15.17
CA PRO A 315 9.13 17.71 15.32
C PRO A 315 8.19 18.62 16.11
N LYS A 316 6.90 18.30 16.18
CA LYS A 316 5.93 19.04 17.04
C LYS A 316 6.24 18.89 18.53
N ASN A 317 6.89 17.80 18.92
CA ASN A 317 7.11 17.41 20.32
C ASN A 317 8.60 17.37 20.69
N SER A 318 9.50 17.32 19.71
CA SER A 318 10.95 17.41 19.93
C SER A 318 11.41 18.88 19.90
N GLY A 319 11.65 19.45 21.08
CA GLY A 319 12.27 20.79 21.24
C GLY A 319 13.79 20.77 21.21
#